data_AF-A0A0R3PW83-F1
#
_entry.id   AF-A0A0R3PW83-F1
#
_cell.length_a   1.000
_cell.length_b   1.000
_cell.length_c   1.000
_cell.angle_alpha   90.00
_cell.angle_beta   90.00
_cell.angle_gamma   90.00
#
_symmetry.space_group_name_H-M   'P 1'
#
loop_
_entity.id
_entity.type
_entity.pdbx_description
1 polymer ?
#
loop_
_entity_poly.entity_id
_entity_poly.type
_entity_poly.pdbx_seq_one_letter_code
_entity_poly.pdbx_strand_id
1 'polypeptide(L)'
;MLSADVESSSFTLGTLKRNKQKKKVVVHYDHDNGEVIAPSNQFERILLREGIEVRSDENYKKYMYIGNITTKALVKKLDTNMSVEQYKEELLHSFEEALDEESSLITYLEPSHSESRNMSDLCQICIAQIRFIDRIYYSRPLFCSIFERDILKWSPEIRNALISSIPEVITDVGIQGEAAKELQSFLLRDVEIDPVGCKLAVISALLLLNSDSGAAAKDAFFDLLGQLSAHFHVDQLSLSRRGKLRYSLDEIVGEVFGKITQFIVLGGEYRWRQVHKFLKTSALSEKLGADEFVSQGSDIVSGSRAPRVRNFFVLF
;
A
#
# COMPACT_ATOMS: atom_id res chain seq x y z
N MET A 1 36.40 -44.61 -35.77
CA MET A 1 36.50 -44.95 -37.21
C MET A 1 35.07 -45.02 -37.71
N LEU A 2 34.54 -43.93 -38.32
CA LEU A 2 34.45 -43.69 -39.78
C LEU A 2 33.66 -44.82 -40.47
N SER A 3 32.56 -44.67 -41.21
CA SER A 3 31.90 -43.56 -41.94
C SER A 3 30.38 -43.89 -42.02
N ALA A 4 29.44 -42.95 -41.90
CA ALA A 4 28.87 -42.08 -42.94
C ALA A 4 28.40 -42.82 -44.21
N ASP A 5 27.08 -42.83 -44.44
CA ASP A 5 26.49 -42.64 -45.76
C ASP A 5 25.19 -41.83 -45.66
N VAL A 6 25.13 -40.85 -46.55
CA VAL A 6 24.13 -39.81 -46.83
C VAL A 6 23.36 -40.29 -48.08
N GLU A 7 22.04 -40.29 -48.13
CA GLU A 7 21.14 -39.38 -48.88
C GLU A 7 19.81 -40.18 -49.04
N SER A 8 18.60 -39.64 -48.93
CA SER A 8 17.98 -38.86 -49.99
C SER A 8 16.58 -38.41 -49.54
N SER A 9 16.30 -37.15 -49.86
CA SER A 9 15.08 -36.37 -49.65
C SER A 9 13.85 -36.93 -50.37
N SER A 10 12.73 -37.00 -49.66
CA SER A 10 11.41 -36.87 -50.29
C SER A 10 10.61 -35.78 -49.58
N PHE A 11 10.37 -34.70 -50.31
CA PHE A 11 9.48 -33.61 -49.96
C PHE A 11 8.03 -34.07 -50.15
N THR A 12 7.23 -34.08 -49.09
CA THR A 12 5.77 -34.04 -49.20
C THR A 12 5.20 -32.95 -48.32
N LEU A 13 4.54 -32.02 -48.99
CA LEU A 13 3.86 -30.84 -48.49
C LEU A 13 2.71 -31.26 -47.56
N GLY A 14 2.86 -31.04 -46.25
CA GLY A 14 1.87 -31.42 -45.24
C GLY A 14 1.63 -30.33 -44.22
N THR A 15 0.59 -29.53 -44.43
CA THR A 15 -0.22 -28.82 -43.42
C THR A 15 0.48 -28.12 -42.24
N LEU A 16 0.57 -26.80 -42.34
CA LEU A 16 0.87 -25.87 -41.24
C LEU A 16 -0.17 -26.02 -40.09
N LYS A 17 0.16 -26.77 -39.04
CA LYS A 17 -0.45 -26.59 -37.71
C LYS A 17 0.56 -25.91 -36.81
N ARG A 18 0.28 -24.66 -36.44
CA ARG A 18 1.04 -23.86 -35.46
C ARG A 18 1.01 -24.53 -34.09
N ASN A 19 1.95 -25.42 -33.81
CA ASN A 19 2.27 -25.83 -32.44
C ASN A 19 3.21 -24.79 -31.84
N LYS A 20 2.65 -23.86 -31.05
CA LYS A 20 3.43 -23.06 -30.09
C LYS A 20 3.89 -24.01 -28.97
N GLN A 21 4.96 -24.76 -29.20
CA GLN A 21 5.74 -25.36 -28.12
C GLN A 21 6.33 -24.21 -27.30
N LYS A 22 5.66 -23.87 -26.19
CA LYS A 22 6.29 -23.11 -25.11
C LYS A 22 7.49 -23.93 -24.66
N LYS A 23 8.70 -23.49 -25.01
CA LYS A 23 9.92 -23.94 -24.35
C LYS A 23 9.71 -23.65 -22.86
N LYS A 24 9.39 -24.68 -22.08
CA LYS A 24 9.56 -24.63 -20.63
C LYS A 24 11.04 -24.40 -20.42
N VAL A 25 11.41 -23.16 -20.09
CA VAL A 25 12.65 -22.92 -19.37
C VAL A 25 12.46 -23.64 -18.06
N VAL A 26 13.01 -24.85 -17.96
CA VAL A 26 13.21 -25.50 -16.67
C VAL A 26 14.32 -24.69 -16.03
N VAL A 27 13.94 -23.69 -15.24
CA VAL A 27 14.86 -23.12 -14.26
C VAL A 27 15.09 -24.24 -13.26
N HIS A 28 16.25 -24.89 -13.36
CA HIS A 28 16.77 -25.68 -12.26
C HIS A 28 17.08 -24.69 -11.15
N TYR A 29 16.12 -24.49 -10.25
CA TYR A 29 16.46 -24.03 -8.91
C TYR A 29 17.18 -25.23 -8.28
N ASP A 30 18.50 -25.16 -8.16
CA ASP A 30 19.20 -25.94 -7.15
C ASP A 30 18.57 -25.53 -5.82
N HIS A 31 17.69 -26.37 -5.30
CA HIS A 31 17.14 -26.18 -3.97
C HIS A 31 18.22 -26.66 -3.01
N ASP A 32 19.26 -25.84 -2.82
CA ASP A 32 20.14 -26.00 -1.69
C ASP A 32 19.29 -25.81 -0.43
N ASN A 33 18.92 -26.93 0.18
CA ASN A 33 18.16 -26.93 1.42
C ASN A 33 19.06 -26.69 2.64
N GLY A 34 20.33 -26.32 2.43
CA GLY A 34 21.31 -26.00 3.45
C GLY A 34 21.68 -27.17 4.36
N GLU A 35 22.72 -26.97 5.16
CA GLU A 35 23.10 -27.89 6.22
C GLU A 35 22.40 -27.53 7.54
N VAL A 36 21.95 -28.53 8.27
CA VAL A 36 21.36 -28.35 9.60
C VAL A 36 22.45 -27.92 10.57
N ILE A 37 22.23 -26.80 11.26
CA ILE A 37 23.15 -26.29 12.28
C ILE A 37 22.57 -26.45 13.69
N ALA A 38 23.45 -26.59 14.68
CA ALA A 38 23.03 -26.71 16.07
C ALA A 38 22.41 -25.39 16.58
N PRO A 39 21.35 -25.44 17.40
CA PRO A 39 20.79 -24.26 18.05
C PRO A 39 21.83 -23.49 18.86
N SER A 40 21.93 -22.18 18.62
CA SER A 40 22.79 -21.24 19.33
C SER A 40 22.15 -20.64 20.59
N ASN A 41 20.82 -20.51 20.64
CA ASN A 41 20.11 -19.90 21.77
C ASN A 41 18.91 -20.74 22.25
N GLN A 42 18.22 -20.28 23.30
CA GLN A 42 17.07 -20.99 23.88
C GLN A 42 15.89 -21.05 22.92
N PHE A 43 15.62 -19.96 22.19
CA PHE A 43 14.54 -19.91 21.22
C PHE A 43 14.70 -20.99 20.14
N GLU A 44 15.88 -21.10 19.54
CA GLU A 44 16.19 -22.12 18.53
C GLU A 44 16.09 -23.55 19.09
N ARG A 45 16.42 -23.76 20.37
CA ARG A 45 16.23 -25.07 21.03
C ARG A 45 14.75 -25.43 21.18
N ILE A 46 13.90 -24.45 21.49
CA ILE A 46 12.45 -24.67 21.56
C ILE A 46 11.91 -24.96 20.16
N LEU A 47 12.28 -24.17 19.16
CA LEU A 47 11.86 -24.38 17.77
C LEU A 47 12.27 -25.74 17.20
N LEU A 48 13.47 -26.22 17.55
CA LEU A 48 13.92 -27.57 17.17
C LEU A 48 13.00 -28.67 17.75
N ARG A 49 12.52 -28.52 19.00
CA ARG A 49 11.54 -29.45 19.59
C ARG A 49 10.20 -29.41 18.86
N GLU A 50 9.87 -28.28 18.24
CA GLU A 50 8.66 -28.09 17.44
C GLU A 50 8.80 -28.62 16.01
N GLY A 51 10.02 -28.97 15.58
CA GLY A 51 10.32 -29.48 14.23
C GLY A 51 10.71 -28.38 13.25
N ILE A 52 11.14 -27.22 13.76
CA ILE A 52 11.74 -26.13 12.98
C ILE A 52 13.25 -26.16 13.21
N GLU A 53 14.00 -26.31 12.14
CA GLU A 53 15.45 -26.40 12.14
C GLU A 53 16.06 -25.07 11.73
N VAL A 54 17.23 -24.75 12.28
CA VAL A 54 18.08 -23.69 11.73
C VAL A 54 19.01 -24.33 10.70
N ARG A 55 19.10 -23.74 9.51
CA ARG A 55 19.96 -24.22 8.44
C ARG A 55 20.88 -23.12 7.93
N SER A 56 22.00 -23.52 7.32
CA SER A 56 22.96 -22.62 6.67
C SER A 56 23.09 -23.00 5.20
N ASP A 57 22.98 -22.03 4.30
CA ASP A 57 23.30 -22.23 2.88
C ASP A 57 24.81 -22.18 2.62
N GLU A 58 25.20 -22.39 1.35
CA GLU A 58 26.58 -22.27 0.86
C GLU A 58 27.25 -20.90 1.14
N ASN A 59 26.45 -19.84 1.34
CA ASN A 59 26.92 -18.49 1.65
C ASN A 59 27.02 -18.22 3.16
N TYR A 60 26.89 -19.26 3.99
CA TYR A 60 26.83 -19.18 5.45
C TYR A 60 25.65 -18.33 5.96
N LYS A 61 24.60 -18.16 5.15
CA LYS A 61 23.39 -17.47 5.57
C LYS A 61 22.52 -18.44 6.36
N LYS A 62 22.22 -18.06 7.61
CA LYS A 62 21.28 -18.79 8.46
C LYS A 62 19.83 -18.49 8.05
N TYR A 63 18.96 -19.51 8.09
CA TYR A 63 17.53 -19.37 7.92
C TYR A 63 16.76 -20.48 8.62
N MET A 64 15.46 -20.25 8.85
CA MET A 64 14.57 -21.23 9.48
C MET A 64 13.96 -22.16 8.43
N TYR A 65 13.92 -23.45 8.72
CA TYR A 65 13.39 -24.48 7.84
C TYR A 65 12.43 -25.39 8.60
N ILE A 66 11.25 -25.64 8.05
CA ILE A 66 10.33 -26.62 8.62
C ILE A 66 10.84 -28.01 8.21
N GLY A 67 11.28 -28.80 9.19
CA GLY A 67 11.88 -30.11 8.97
C GLY A 67 10.88 -31.17 8.49
N ASN A 68 10.86 -32.34 9.14
CA ASN A 68 10.01 -33.46 8.72
C ASN A 68 8.53 -33.34 9.11
N ILE A 69 8.04 -32.14 9.41
CA ILE A 69 6.65 -31.87 9.79
C ILE A 69 5.96 -30.99 8.73
N THR A 70 4.68 -31.24 8.47
CA THR A 70 3.92 -30.36 7.57
C THR A 70 3.56 -29.04 8.28
N THR A 71 3.47 -27.93 7.55
CA THR A 71 3.06 -26.63 8.09
C THR A 71 1.75 -26.73 8.90
N LYS A 72 0.76 -27.48 8.40
CA LYS A 72 -0.53 -27.69 9.09
C LYS A 72 -0.36 -28.43 10.42
N ALA A 73 0.49 -29.46 10.46
CA ALA A 73 0.75 -30.20 11.70
C ALA A 73 1.54 -29.36 12.71
N LEU A 74 2.51 -28.57 12.24
CA LEU A 74 3.27 -27.63 13.05
C LEU A 74 2.35 -26.59 13.70
N VAL A 75 1.49 -25.93 12.91
CA VAL A 75 0.54 -24.93 13.42
C VAL A 75 -0.37 -25.54 14.50
N LYS A 76 -0.89 -26.75 14.28
CA LYS A 76 -1.74 -27.43 15.27
C LYS A 76 -0.99 -27.76 16.56
N LYS A 77 0.27 -28.19 16.45
CA LYS A 77 1.11 -28.51 17.61
C LYS A 77 1.42 -27.24 18.42
N LEU A 78 1.83 -26.17 17.74
CA LEU A 78 2.08 -24.87 18.35
C LEU A 78 0.82 -24.31 19.03
N ASP A 79 -0.35 -24.36 18.38
CA ASP A 79 -1.62 -23.92 18.96
C ASP A 79 -1.95 -24.67 20.26
N THR A 80 -1.70 -25.99 20.28
CA THR A 80 -1.88 -26.81 21.48
C THR A 80 -0.91 -26.39 22.59
N ASN A 81 0.38 -26.22 22.28
CA ASN A 81 1.39 -25.87 23.27
C ASN A 81 1.23 -24.44 23.78
N MET A 82 0.81 -23.50 22.93
CA MET A 82 0.55 -22.10 23.30
C MET A 82 -0.64 -21.92 24.23
N SER A 83 -1.49 -22.95 24.39
CA SER A 83 -2.53 -22.96 25.43
C SER A 83 -1.99 -23.18 26.85
N VAL A 84 -0.74 -23.65 26.97
CA VAL A 84 -0.03 -23.81 28.24
C VAL A 84 0.73 -22.53 28.54
N GLU A 85 0.31 -21.78 29.55
CA GLU A 85 0.85 -20.44 29.84
C GLU A 85 2.38 -20.45 30.05
N GLN A 86 2.91 -21.45 30.78
CA GLN A 86 4.35 -21.58 30.98
C GLN A 86 5.13 -21.75 29.67
N TYR A 87 4.61 -22.55 28.73
CA TYR A 87 5.26 -22.73 27.43
C TYR A 87 5.21 -21.44 26.61
N LYS A 88 4.06 -20.75 26.62
CA LYS A 88 3.88 -19.48 25.94
C LYS A 88 4.83 -18.40 26.49
N GLU A 89 4.93 -18.27 27.81
CA GLU A 89 5.85 -17.33 28.45
C GLU A 89 7.32 -17.67 28.12
N GLU A 90 7.71 -18.95 28.23
CA GLU A 90 9.07 -19.38 27.90
C GLU A 90 9.42 -19.09 26.43
N LEU A 91 8.51 -19.39 25.49
CA LEU A 91 8.73 -19.16 24.07
C LEU A 91 8.85 -17.66 23.74
N LEU A 92 7.93 -16.83 24.24
CA LEU A 92 7.93 -15.39 23.97
C LEU A 92 9.14 -14.70 24.60
N HIS A 93 9.46 -15.05 25.84
CA HIS A 93 10.65 -14.50 26.52
C HIS A 93 11.94 -14.91 25.80
N SER A 94 12.08 -16.19 25.44
CA SER A 94 13.27 -16.65 24.70
C SER A 94 13.36 -16.00 23.32
N PHE A 95 12.22 -15.72 22.68
CA PHE A 95 12.19 -15.01 21.40
C PHE A 95 12.67 -13.56 21.57
N GLU A 96 12.16 -12.83 22.56
CA GLU A 96 12.61 -11.47 22.87
C GLU A 96 14.12 -11.42 23.15
N GLU A 97 14.66 -12.33 23.97
CA GLU A 97 16.10 -12.42 24.23
C GLU A 97 16.90 -12.72 22.94
N ALA A 98 16.37 -13.57 22.06
CA ALA A 98 17.04 -13.90 20.80
C ALA A 98 17.02 -12.73 19.80
N LEU A 99 16.08 -11.78 19.93
CA LEU A 99 15.98 -10.59 19.08
C LEU A 99 16.93 -9.46 19.48
N ASP A 100 17.55 -9.51 20.65
CA ASP A 100 18.59 -8.54 21.06
C ASP A 100 19.81 -8.57 20.11
N GLU A 101 20.02 -9.68 19.41
CA GLU A 101 21.01 -9.81 18.34
C GLU A 101 20.40 -9.38 17.00
N GLU A 102 20.87 -8.24 16.43
CA GLU A 102 20.33 -7.66 15.18
C GLU A 102 20.29 -8.66 14.00
N SER A 103 21.27 -9.55 13.92
CA SER A 103 21.35 -10.60 12.88
C SER A 103 20.25 -11.67 13.00
N SER A 104 19.70 -11.85 14.20
CA SER A 104 18.70 -12.88 14.49
C SER A 104 17.32 -12.46 14.01
N LEU A 105 17.00 -11.16 14.04
CA LEU A 105 15.75 -10.61 13.53
C LEU A 105 15.56 -10.93 12.04
N ILE A 106 16.61 -10.73 11.23
CA ILE A 106 16.59 -11.09 9.80
C ILE A 106 16.38 -12.60 9.66
N THR A 107 17.16 -13.41 10.39
CA THR A 107 17.09 -14.87 10.32
C THR A 107 15.70 -15.42 10.60
N TYR A 108 14.96 -14.81 11.54
CA TYR A 108 13.66 -15.30 11.98
C TYR A 108 12.47 -14.71 11.21
N LEU A 109 12.60 -13.50 10.67
CA LEU A 109 11.50 -12.82 9.97
C LEU A 109 11.62 -12.85 8.44
N GLU A 110 12.80 -13.12 7.89
CA GLU A 110 13.00 -13.12 6.46
C GLU A 110 12.42 -14.40 5.82
N PRO A 111 11.58 -14.28 4.77
CA PRO A 111 11.24 -15.41 3.93
C PRO A 111 12.53 -16.01 3.34
N SER A 112 12.70 -17.33 3.43
CA SER A 112 13.93 -18.02 3.02
C SER A 112 14.43 -17.53 1.64
N HIS A 113 15.68 -17.03 1.61
CA HIS A 113 16.44 -16.61 0.41
C HIS A 113 16.17 -15.22 -0.22
N SER A 114 16.01 -14.12 0.53
CA SER A 114 16.14 -12.76 -0.05
C SER A 114 17.57 -12.19 0.11
N GLU A 115 18.06 -11.43 -0.87
CA GLU A 115 19.47 -10.98 -0.92
C GLU A 115 19.70 -9.60 -0.28
N SER A 116 18.69 -8.95 0.30
CA SER A 116 18.79 -7.55 0.74
C SER A 116 18.90 -7.39 2.27
N ARG A 117 19.99 -6.76 2.74
CA ARG A 117 20.40 -6.63 4.15
C ARG A 117 20.34 -5.19 4.71
N ASN A 118 19.42 -4.33 4.28
CA ASN A 118 19.34 -2.96 4.83
C ASN A 118 18.30 -2.84 5.95
N MET A 119 18.49 -1.89 6.87
CA MET A 119 17.52 -1.61 7.97
C MET A 119 16.14 -1.16 7.45
N SER A 120 16.11 -0.50 6.29
CA SER A 120 14.86 -0.23 5.56
C SER A 120 14.15 -1.53 5.18
N ASP A 121 14.89 -2.57 4.82
CA ASP A 121 14.35 -3.87 4.47
C ASP A 121 13.77 -4.56 5.71
N LEU A 122 14.39 -4.41 6.88
CA LEU A 122 13.87 -4.92 8.15
C LEU A 122 12.50 -4.36 8.51
N CYS A 123 12.33 -3.03 8.48
CA CYS A 123 11.02 -2.44 8.76
C CYS A 123 9.95 -2.89 7.75
N GLN A 124 10.33 -3.04 6.48
CA GLN A 124 9.44 -3.56 5.44
C GLN A 124 9.09 -5.03 5.66
N ILE A 125 10.04 -5.86 6.11
CA ILE A 125 9.82 -7.25 6.51
C ILE A 125 8.84 -7.30 7.68
N CYS A 126 9.03 -6.48 8.72
CA CYS A 126 8.10 -6.40 9.85
C CYS A 126 6.69 -6.03 9.40
N ILE A 127 6.54 -5.04 8.51
CA ILE A 127 5.26 -4.68 7.91
C ILE A 127 4.68 -5.86 7.12
N ALA A 128 5.49 -6.57 6.34
CA ALA A 128 5.06 -7.74 5.58
C ALA A 128 4.52 -8.86 6.49
N GLN A 129 5.17 -9.12 7.63
CA GLN A 129 4.79 -10.17 8.57
C GLN A 129 3.44 -9.93 9.26
N ILE A 130 2.98 -8.67 9.34
CA ILE A 130 1.69 -8.32 9.97
C ILE A 130 0.54 -8.15 8.96
N ARG A 131 0.79 -8.32 7.66
CA ARG A 131 -0.23 -8.23 6.59
C ARG A 131 -0.89 -9.59 6.36
N PHE A 132 -2.16 -9.56 5.96
CA PHE A 132 -2.93 -10.74 5.58
C PHE A 132 -2.98 -11.84 6.65
N ILE A 133 -2.94 -11.46 7.93
CA ILE A 133 -3.13 -12.42 9.02
C ILE A 133 -4.58 -12.93 8.98
N ASP A 134 -4.73 -14.26 8.83
CA ASP A 134 -6.04 -14.93 8.72
C ASP A 134 -7.00 -14.59 9.87
N ARG A 135 -6.47 -14.45 11.09
CA ARG A 135 -7.24 -14.14 12.28
C ARG A 135 -6.46 -13.27 13.26
N ILE A 136 -7.03 -12.13 13.61
CA ILE A 136 -6.47 -11.21 14.60
C ILE A 136 -7.28 -11.38 15.90
N TYR A 137 -6.66 -11.94 16.94
CA TYR A 137 -7.32 -12.18 18.24
C TYR A 137 -7.50 -10.89 19.05
N TYR A 138 -6.55 -9.97 18.95
CA TYR A 138 -6.50 -8.71 19.71
C TYR A 138 -6.41 -7.52 18.76
N SER A 139 -7.50 -7.28 18.02
CA SER A 139 -7.55 -6.22 17.00
C SER A 139 -7.42 -4.82 17.60
N ARG A 140 -7.97 -4.58 18.81
CA ARG A 140 -7.89 -3.27 19.47
C ARG A 140 -6.48 -2.88 19.94
N PRO A 141 -5.73 -3.74 20.67
CA PRO A 141 -4.34 -3.45 21.00
C PRO A 141 -3.44 -3.23 19.77
N LEU A 142 -3.67 -3.98 18.68
CA LEU A 142 -2.95 -3.78 17.42
C LEU A 142 -3.23 -2.40 16.83
N PHE A 143 -4.51 -2.00 16.78
CA PHE A 143 -4.92 -0.66 16.35
C PHE A 143 -4.21 0.44 17.17
N CYS A 144 -4.27 0.35 18.50
CA CYS A 144 -3.60 1.31 19.39
C CYS A 144 -2.10 1.36 19.12
N SER A 145 -1.45 0.21 18.96
CA SER A 145 -0.01 0.11 18.68
C SER A 145 0.42 0.79 17.38
N ILE A 146 -0.47 0.94 16.41
CA ILE A 146 -0.22 1.62 15.13
C ILE A 146 -0.52 3.12 15.26
N PHE A 147 -1.72 3.49 15.73
CA PHE A 147 -2.21 4.87 15.66
C PHE A 147 -1.84 5.76 16.86
N GLU A 148 -1.48 5.18 18.01
CA GLU A 148 -0.99 5.97 19.16
C GLU A 148 0.49 6.34 19.00
N ARG A 149 1.19 5.74 18.01
CA ARG A 149 2.56 6.12 17.66
C ARG A 149 2.57 7.35 16.76
N ASP A 150 3.62 8.16 16.89
CA ASP A 150 3.83 9.33 16.05
C ASP A 150 4.42 8.96 14.68
N ILE A 151 3.67 8.18 13.91
CA ILE A 151 4.11 7.62 12.63
C ILE A 151 4.33 8.69 11.56
N LEU A 152 3.80 9.91 11.74
CA LEU A 152 4.03 11.02 10.82
C LEU A 152 5.47 11.52 10.85
N LYS A 153 6.18 11.33 11.97
CA LYS A 153 7.61 11.63 12.12
C LYS A 153 8.56 10.55 11.60
N TRP A 154 8.04 9.40 11.19
CA TRP A 154 8.86 8.31 10.66
C TRP A 154 9.40 8.65 9.27
N SER A 155 10.40 7.90 8.80
CA SER A 155 10.90 8.05 7.43
C SER A 155 9.76 7.87 6.42
N PRO A 156 9.70 8.68 5.35
CA PRO A 156 8.61 8.61 4.38
C PRO A 156 8.38 7.22 3.81
N GLU A 157 9.46 6.49 3.52
CA GLU A 157 9.40 5.16 2.91
C GLU A 157 8.68 4.16 3.81
N ILE A 158 9.02 4.13 5.10
CA ILE A 158 8.44 3.20 6.08
C ILE A 158 7.03 3.65 6.45
N ARG A 159 6.84 4.94 6.72
CA ARG A 159 5.54 5.53 7.05
C ARG A 159 4.51 5.24 5.97
N ASN A 160 4.83 5.59 4.72
CA ASN A 160 3.89 5.47 3.61
C ASN A 160 3.59 3.99 3.32
N ALA A 161 4.57 3.09 3.48
CA ALA A 161 4.38 1.66 3.35
C ALA A 161 3.44 1.10 4.43
N LEU A 162 3.68 1.45 5.70
CA LEU A 162 2.82 1.04 6.82
C LEU A 162 1.39 1.55 6.60
N ILE A 163 1.22 2.85 6.31
CA ILE A 163 -0.10 3.44 6.08
C ILE A 163 -0.84 2.71 4.95
N SER A 164 -0.16 2.49 3.81
CA SER A 164 -0.77 1.81 2.66
C SER A 164 -1.15 0.35 2.97
N SER A 165 -0.46 -0.29 3.92
CA SER A 165 -0.73 -1.67 4.34
C SER A 165 -1.85 -1.82 5.37
N ILE A 166 -2.32 -0.73 6.00
CA ILE A 166 -3.37 -0.78 7.04
C ILE A 166 -4.60 -1.60 6.66
N PRO A 167 -5.14 -1.55 5.42
CA PRO A 167 -6.31 -2.35 5.05
C PRO A 167 -6.06 -3.87 5.14
N GLU A 168 -4.81 -4.29 4.99
CA GLU A 168 -4.38 -5.70 5.04
C GLU A 168 -3.93 -6.12 6.44
N VAL A 169 -3.55 -5.15 7.29
CA VAL A 169 -3.18 -5.36 8.70
C VAL A 169 -4.41 -5.35 9.60
N ILE A 170 -5.39 -4.47 9.34
CA ILE A 170 -6.62 -4.33 10.12
C ILE A 170 -7.77 -4.92 9.32
N THR A 171 -7.95 -6.23 9.43
CA THR A 171 -9.00 -6.98 8.72
C THR A 171 -10.34 -7.02 9.49
N ASP A 172 -10.34 -6.65 10.77
CA ASP A 172 -11.54 -6.60 11.61
C ASP A 172 -12.45 -5.42 11.22
N VAL A 173 -13.61 -5.76 10.66
CA VAL A 173 -14.63 -4.79 10.20
C VAL A 173 -15.04 -3.81 11.30
N GLY A 174 -15.11 -4.25 12.56
CA GLY A 174 -15.48 -3.37 13.68
C GLY A 174 -14.48 -2.23 13.89
N ILE A 175 -13.19 -2.48 13.62
CA ILE A 175 -12.10 -1.52 13.80
C ILE A 175 -11.79 -0.76 12.51
N GLN A 176 -12.08 -1.31 11.33
CA GLN A 176 -11.86 -0.62 10.05
C GLN A 176 -12.54 0.76 9.99
N GLY A 177 -13.73 0.91 10.60
CA GLY A 177 -14.41 2.19 10.70
C GLY A 177 -13.68 3.22 11.57
N GLU A 178 -13.01 2.79 12.63
CA GLU A 178 -12.16 3.65 13.47
C GLU A 178 -10.84 4.00 12.77
N ALA A 179 -10.22 3.01 12.13
CA ALA A 179 -9.01 3.21 11.32
C ALA A 179 -9.24 4.21 10.19
N ALA A 180 -10.40 4.16 9.53
CA ALA A 180 -10.77 5.14 8.51
C ALA A 180 -10.86 6.57 9.09
N LYS A 181 -11.40 6.75 10.30
CA LYS A 181 -11.48 8.07 10.95
C LYS A 181 -10.09 8.62 11.30
N GLU A 182 -9.21 7.78 11.86
CA GLU A 182 -7.83 8.20 12.17
C GLU A 182 -7.07 8.58 10.89
N LEU A 183 -7.19 7.79 9.84
CA LEU A 183 -6.61 8.09 8.53
C LEU A 183 -7.18 9.37 7.91
N GLN A 184 -8.49 9.61 8.02
CA GLN A 184 -9.07 10.89 7.60
C GLN A 184 -8.47 12.07 8.38
N SER A 185 -8.20 11.90 9.68
CA SER A 185 -7.52 12.92 10.48
C SER A 185 -6.12 13.22 9.95
N PHE A 186 -5.39 12.22 9.42
CA PHE A 186 -4.06 12.41 8.86
C PHE A 186 -4.06 13.28 7.60
N LEU A 187 -5.13 13.28 6.80
CA LEU A 187 -5.24 14.17 5.63
C LEU A 187 -5.22 15.65 6.00
N LEU A 188 -5.71 15.96 7.21
CA LEU A 188 -5.83 17.32 7.73
C LEU A 188 -4.61 17.76 8.55
N ARG A 189 -3.75 16.83 8.96
CA ARG A 189 -2.54 17.12 9.74
C ARG A 189 -1.42 17.62 8.82
N ASP A 190 -0.61 18.51 9.36
CA ASP A 190 0.62 18.96 8.70
C ASP A 190 1.69 17.86 8.78
N VAL A 191 2.33 17.60 7.64
CA VAL A 191 3.40 16.60 7.50
C VAL A 191 4.62 17.32 6.95
N GLU A 192 5.70 17.36 7.72
CA GLU A 192 6.92 18.10 7.36
C GLU A 192 7.66 17.48 6.18
N ILE A 193 7.77 16.15 6.17
CA ILE A 193 8.59 15.40 5.20
C ILE A 193 7.68 14.55 4.31
N ASP A 194 7.76 14.78 3.00
CA ASP A 194 6.94 14.13 1.97
C ASP A 194 5.43 14.16 2.27
N PRO A 195 4.82 15.37 2.33
CA PRO A 195 3.39 15.52 2.60
C PRO A 195 2.52 14.93 1.49
N VAL A 196 2.99 14.96 0.24
CA VAL A 196 2.24 14.43 -0.91
C VAL A 196 2.21 12.90 -0.87
N GLY A 197 3.36 12.23 -0.70
CA GLY A 197 3.40 10.77 -0.59
C GLY A 197 2.62 10.24 0.61
N CYS A 198 2.69 10.94 1.76
CA CYS A 198 1.87 10.61 2.92
C CYS A 198 0.37 10.67 2.60
N LYS A 199 -0.10 11.77 1.99
CA LYS A 199 -1.52 11.93 1.63
C LYS A 199 -1.98 10.89 0.61
N LEU A 200 -1.13 10.55 -0.37
CA LEU A 200 -1.43 9.48 -1.33
C LEU A 200 -1.53 8.10 -0.66
N ALA A 201 -0.65 7.79 0.28
CA ALA A 201 -0.72 6.54 1.06
C ALA A 201 -2.01 6.46 1.86
N VAL A 202 -2.39 7.56 2.53
CA VAL A 202 -3.64 7.65 3.29
C VAL A 202 -4.86 7.46 2.39
N ILE A 203 -4.93 8.15 1.24
CA ILE A 203 -6.02 7.99 0.27
C ILE A 203 -6.12 6.54 -0.21
N SER A 204 -4.98 5.93 -0.54
CA SER A 204 -4.92 4.54 -1.01
C SER A 204 -5.44 3.56 0.04
N ALA A 205 -5.06 3.75 1.30
CA ALA A 205 -5.57 2.95 2.41
C ALA A 205 -7.09 3.13 2.61
N LEU A 206 -7.57 4.38 2.60
CA LEU A 206 -9.00 4.69 2.75
C LEU A 206 -9.87 4.09 1.64
N LEU A 207 -9.37 3.99 0.42
CA LEU A 207 -10.09 3.38 -0.71
C LEU A 207 -10.31 1.87 -0.53
N LEU A 208 -9.44 1.20 0.22
CA LEU A 208 -9.47 -0.25 0.43
C LEU A 208 -10.20 -0.64 1.73
N LEU A 209 -10.26 0.27 2.72
CA LEU A 209 -11.01 0.04 3.95
C LEU A 209 -12.51 0.01 3.67
N ASN A 210 -13.18 -1.04 4.16
CA ASN A 210 -14.60 -1.21 4.01
C ASN A 210 -15.34 -0.30 5.00
N SER A 211 -15.33 1.00 4.73
CA SER A 211 -16.03 1.98 5.52
C SER A 211 -17.49 2.01 5.05
N ASP A 212 -18.33 1.19 5.70
CA ASP A 212 -19.80 1.19 5.54
C ASP A 212 -20.35 2.59 5.80
N SER A 213 -20.33 3.41 4.75
CA SER A 213 -20.81 4.77 4.76
C SER A 213 -21.35 5.11 3.38
N GLY A 214 -22.33 4.30 2.95
CA GLY A 214 -23.23 4.65 1.84
C GLY A 214 -23.98 5.97 2.05
N ALA A 215 -23.84 6.62 3.22
CA ALA A 215 -24.24 8.01 3.47
C ALA A 215 -23.08 9.01 3.30
N ALA A 216 -21.86 8.73 3.78
CA ALA A 216 -20.73 9.66 3.66
C ALA A 216 -20.22 9.80 2.21
N ALA A 217 -20.29 8.73 1.41
CA ALA A 217 -19.94 8.78 -0.01
C ALA A 217 -20.87 9.67 -0.86
N LYS A 218 -22.07 10.00 -0.33
CA LYS A 218 -23.08 10.81 -1.05
C LYS A 218 -22.76 12.30 -1.07
N ASP A 219 -22.01 12.78 -0.09
CA ASP A 219 -21.59 14.17 -0.01
C ASP A 219 -20.08 14.33 -0.23
N ALA A 220 -19.27 13.28 0.02
CA ALA A 220 -17.82 13.33 -0.18
C ALA A 220 -17.37 13.71 -1.60
N PHE A 221 -18.07 13.30 -2.65
CA PHE A 221 -17.72 13.72 -4.01
C PHE A 221 -18.12 15.17 -4.30
N PHE A 222 -19.23 15.63 -3.73
CA PHE A 222 -19.64 17.03 -3.85
C PHE A 222 -18.65 17.93 -3.08
N ASP A 223 -18.23 17.51 -1.89
CA ASP A 223 -17.23 18.20 -1.08
C ASP A 223 -15.85 18.17 -1.76
N LEU A 224 -15.48 17.05 -2.39
CA LEU A 224 -14.27 16.94 -3.20
C LEU A 224 -14.29 17.94 -4.36
N LEU A 225 -15.41 18.07 -5.08
CA LEU A 225 -15.54 19.07 -6.15
C LEU A 225 -15.45 20.50 -5.60
N GLY A 226 -16.03 20.77 -4.43
CA GLY A 226 -15.90 22.05 -3.73
C GLY A 226 -14.46 22.37 -3.36
N GLN A 227 -13.74 21.42 -2.76
CA GLN A 227 -12.33 21.58 -2.40
C GLN A 227 -11.43 21.69 -3.62
N LEU A 228 -11.65 20.87 -4.65
CA LEU A 228 -10.94 20.95 -5.91
C LEU A 228 -11.15 22.33 -6.53
N SER A 229 -12.40 22.82 -6.60
CA SER A 229 -12.66 24.17 -7.12
C SER A 229 -12.02 25.28 -6.28
N ALA A 230 -11.94 25.12 -4.96
CA ALA A 230 -11.39 26.13 -4.06
C ALA A 230 -9.85 26.18 -4.11
N HIS A 231 -9.20 25.03 -4.30
CA HIS A 231 -7.75 24.90 -4.21
C HIS A 231 -7.04 24.73 -5.56
N PHE A 232 -7.77 24.39 -6.62
CA PHE A 232 -7.22 24.25 -7.96
C PHE A 232 -7.11 25.62 -8.63
N HIS A 233 -6.10 26.37 -8.20
CA HIS A 233 -5.71 27.63 -8.84
C HIS A 233 -4.85 27.32 -10.06
N VAL A 234 -5.48 26.98 -11.19
CA VAL A 234 -4.81 26.76 -12.48
C VAL A 234 -3.87 27.92 -12.82
N ASP A 235 -4.31 29.15 -12.49
CA ASP A 235 -3.59 30.40 -12.71
C ASP A 235 -2.30 30.53 -11.87
N GLN A 236 -2.14 29.74 -10.79
CA GLN A 236 -0.96 29.76 -9.90
C GLN A 236 0.03 28.61 -10.16
N LEU A 237 -0.30 27.68 -11.06
CA LEU A 237 0.58 26.57 -11.44
C LEU A 237 1.72 27.06 -12.33
N SER A 238 2.70 27.74 -11.74
CA SER A 238 3.90 28.19 -12.45
C SER A 238 4.92 27.04 -12.58
N LEU A 239 5.20 26.63 -13.82
CA LEU A 239 6.24 25.64 -14.12
C LEU A 239 7.63 26.22 -13.81
N SER A 240 8.22 25.78 -12.69
CA SER A 240 9.61 26.10 -12.35
C SER A 240 10.56 25.59 -13.44
N ARG A 241 11.18 26.53 -14.18
CA ARG A 241 12.11 26.28 -15.28
C ARG A 241 13.44 25.73 -14.77
N ARG A 242 13.54 24.43 -14.52
CA ARG A 242 14.84 23.73 -14.50
C ARG A 242 14.70 22.24 -14.85
N GLY A 243 14.89 21.96 -16.14
CA GLY A 243 15.64 20.81 -16.67
C GLY A 243 15.31 19.42 -16.16
N LYS A 244 14.13 18.89 -16.50
CA LYS A 244 13.85 17.47 -16.82
C LYS A 244 12.43 17.39 -17.36
N LEU A 245 12.13 16.47 -18.29
CA LEU A 245 10.81 16.33 -18.93
C LEU A 245 9.71 16.45 -17.87
N ARG A 246 8.95 17.54 -17.93
CA ARG A 246 7.76 17.76 -17.11
C ARG A 246 6.59 17.83 -18.06
N TYR A 247 5.53 17.11 -17.69
CA TYR A 247 4.23 17.30 -18.29
C TYR A 247 3.91 18.80 -18.38
N SER A 248 3.42 19.25 -19.53
CA SER A 248 2.92 20.60 -19.69
C SER A 248 1.72 20.83 -18.75
N LEU A 249 1.44 22.09 -18.41
CA LEU A 249 0.25 22.43 -17.61
C LEU A 249 -1.01 21.85 -18.26
N ASP A 250 -1.09 21.93 -19.58
CA ASP A 250 -2.20 21.38 -20.37
C ASP A 250 -2.30 19.86 -20.27
N GLU A 251 -1.18 19.15 -20.22
CA GLU A 251 -1.15 17.69 -20.00
C GLU A 251 -1.62 17.32 -18.59
N ILE A 252 -1.20 18.07 -17.56
CA ILE A 252 -1.62 17.84 -16.17
C ILE A 252 -3.12 18.13 -16.01
N VAL A 253 -3.58 19.27 -16.51
CA VAL A 253 -5.00 19.64 -16.50
C VAL A 253 -5.80 18.60 -17.30
N GLY A 254 -5.34 18.24 -18.49
CA GLY A 254 -5.96 17.21 -19.33
C GLY A 254 -6.07 15.85 -18.63
N GLU A 255 -5.04 15.43 -17.89
CA GLU A 255 -5.08 14.17 -17.14
C GLU A 255 -6.07 14.24 -15.96
N VAL A 256 -6.05 15.31 -15.16
CA VAL A 256 -6.96 15.49 -14.03
C VAL A 256 -8.41 15.48 -14.50
N PHE A 257 -8.75 16.29 -15.51
CA PHE A 257 -10.10 16.36 -16.05
C PHE A 257 -10.50 15.09 -16.80
N GLY A 258 -9.55 14.42 -17.45
CA GLY A 258 -9.76 13.10 -18.06
C GLY A 258 -10.18 12.06 -17.03
N LYS A 259 -9.51 12.01 -15.87
CA LYS A 259 -9.85 11.11 -14.76
C LYS A 259 -11.19 11.45 -14.11
N ILE A 260 -11.49 12.74 -13.91
CA ILE A 260 -12.80 13.19 -13.39
C ILE A 260 -13.91 12.78 -14.36
N THR A 261 -13.73 12.99 -15.66
CA THR A 261 -14.70 12.61 -16.68
C THR A 261 -14.93 11.10 -16.69
N GLN A 262 -13.85 10.31 -16.67
CA GLN A 262 -13.93 8.85 -16.59
C GLN A 262 -14.71 8.39 -15.34
N PHE A 263 -14.44 9.00 -14.18
CA PHE A 263 -15.13 8.68 -12.93
C PHE A 263 -16.63 9.01 -12.99
N ILE A 264 -16.99 10.15 -13.57
CA ILE A 264 -18.39 10.55 -13.77
C ILE A 264 -19.12 9.57 -14.70
N VAL A 265 -18.49 9.22 -15.83
CA VAL A 265 -19.07 8.30 -16.83
C VAL A 265 -19.28 6.91 -16.21
N LEU A 266 -18.29 6.38 -15.50
CA LEU A 266 -18.39 5.08 -14.84
C LEU A 266 -19.39 5.07 -13.67
N GLY A 267 -19.55 6.20 -12.97
CA GLY A 267 -20.50 6.35 -11.87
C GLY A 267 -21.94 6.62 -12.29
N GLY A 268 -22.21 6.74 -13.60
CA GLY A 268 -23.54 6.86 -14.18
C GLY A 268 -24.36 8.07 -13.72
N GLU A 269 -25.69 7.95 -13.81
CA GLU A 269 -26.63 9.05 -13.54
C GLU A 269 -26.52 9.62 -12.11
N TYR A 270 -26.08 8.80 -11.16
CA TYR A 270 -25.90 9.22 -9.78
C TYR A 270 -24.79 10.28 -9.63
N ARG A 271 -23.60 10.03 -10.18
CA ARG A 271 -22.49 10.99 -10.14
C ARG A 271 -22.80 12.23 -10.96
N TRP A 272 -23.47 12.07 -12.10
CA TRP A 272 -23.91 13.20 -12.91
C TRP A 272 -24.86 14.14 -12.15
N ARG A 273 -25.79 13.60 -11.36
CA ARG A 273 -26.66 14.42 -10.49
C ARG A 273 -25.89 15.22 -9.45
N GLN A 274 -24.82 14.68 -8.88
CA GLN A 274 -23.96 15.40 -7.94
C GLN A 274 -23.20 16.55 -8.62
N VAL A 275 -22.65 16.33 -9.82
CA VAL A 275 -22.01 17.38 -10.62
C VAL A 275 -23.01 18.48 -10.96
N HIS A 276 -24.21 18.12 -11.43
CA HIS A 276 -25.24 19.08 -11.78
C HIS A 276 -25.74 19.87 -10.55
N LYS A 277 -25.85 19.22 -9.39
CA LYS A 277 -26.14 19.90 -8.12
C LYS A 277 -25.04 20.91 -7.77
N PHE A 278 -23.77 20.52 -7.91
CA PHE A 278 -22.63 21.40 -7.66
C PHE A 278 -22.64 22.63 -8.58
N LEU A 279 -22.79 22.44 -9.88
CA LEU A 279 -22.83 23.52 -10.86
C LEU A 279 -23.98 24.51 -10.59
N LYS A 280 -25.16 24.02 -10.19
CA LYS A 280 -26.29 24.87 -9.81
C LYS A 280 -26.01 25.70 -8.58
N THR A 281 -25.41 25.12 -7.54
CA THR A 281 -25.06 25.83 -6.30
C THR A 281 -23.99 26.89 -6.55
N SER A 282 -22.96 26.56 -7.33
CA SER A 282 -21.89 27.51 -7.68
C SER A 282 -22.42 28.69 -8.50
N ALA A 283 -23.32 28.45 -9.46
CA ALA A 283 -23.93 29.51 -10.27
C ALA A 283 -24.85 30.44 -9.45
N LEU A 284 -25.48 29.95 -8.38
CA LEU A 284 -26.27 30.76 -7.46
C LEU A 284 -25.39 31.62 -6.55
N SER A 285 -24.25 31.11 -6.12
CA SER A 285 -23.26 31.87 -5.33
C SER A 285 -22.70 33.06 -6.11
N GLU A 286 -22.49 32.93 -7.43
CA GLU A 286 -22.03 34.04 -8.28
C GLU A 286 -23.11 35.12 -8.49
N LYS A 287 -24.40 34.74 -8.52
CA LYS A 287 -25.50 35.70 -8.67
C LYS A 287 -25.73 36.54 -7.42
N LEU A 288 -25.60 35.95 -6.23
CA LEU A 288 -25.73 36.68 -4.96
C LEU A 288 -24.57 37.66 -4.72
N GLY A 289 -23.37 37.36 -5.20
CA GLY A 289 -22.22 38.28 -5.12
C GLY A 289 -22.25 39.44 -6.14
N ALA A 290 -23.16 39.42 -7.11
CA ALA A 290 -23.26 40.46 -8.14
C ALA A 290 -24.34 41.52 -7.84
N ASP A 291 -25.31 41.24 -6.97
CA ASP A 291 -26.42 42.15 -6.66
C ASP A 291 -26.18 43.07 -5.44
N GLU A 292 -25.08 42.90 -4.69
CA GLU A 292 -24.76 43.76 -3.52
C GLU A 292 -23.95 45.04 -3.86
N PHE A 293 -23.68 45.34 -5.12
CA PHE A 293 -22.85 46.50 -5.52
C PHE A 293 -23.62 47.67 -6.16
N VAL A 294 -24.86 47.91 -5.76
CA VAL A 294 -25.54 49.20 -6.05
C VAL A 294 -26.21 49.76 -4.81
N SER A 295 -25.41 50.23 -3.83
CA SER A 295 -25.68 51.51 -3.15
C SER A 295 -24.56 51.93 -2.19
N GLN A 296 -24.08 53.15 -2.41
CA GLN A 296 -23.41 54.07 -1.48
C GLN A 296 -21.96 53.79 -1.00
N GLY A 297 -21.06 54.70 -1.41
CA GLY A 297 -20.23 55.44 -0.47
C GLY A 297 -18.84 54.86 -0.16
N SER A 298 -17.82 55.53 -0.70
CA SER A 298 -16.41 55.56 -0.29
C SER A 298 -16.08 55.14 1.15
N ASP A 299 -15.16 54.18 1.32
CA ASP A 299 -13.80 54.46 1.80
C ASP A 299 -12.90 53.21 1.76
N ILE A 300 -11.60 53.48 1.68
CA ILE A 300 -10.49 52.59 1.35
C ILE A 300 -10.32 51.47 2.38
N VAL A 301 -10.49 50.20 1.95
CA VAL A 301 -9.93 49.01 2.61
C VAL A 301 -9.46 48.03 1.53
N SER A 302 -8.20 47.60 1.61
CA SER A 302 -7.59 46.58 0.77
C SER A 302 -8.31 45.23 0.92
N GLY A 303 -9.29 44.97 0.05
CA GLY A 303 -10.07 43.75 0.01
C GLY A 303 -9.40 42.67 -0.85
N SER A 304 -9.11 41.53 -0.23
CA SER A 304 -8.86 40.25 -0.91
C SER A 304 -10.00 39.97 -1.90
N ARG A 305 -9.65 39.88 -3.18
CA ARG A 305 -10.59 39.68 -4.28
C ARG A 305 -11.11 38.23 -4.22
N ALA A 306 -12.43 38.05 -4.10
CA ALA A 306 -13.05 36.73 -4.21
C ALA A 306 -12.66 36.05 -5.53
N PRO A 307 -12.32 34.74 -5.51
CA PRO A 307 -11.82 34.02 -6.67
C PRO A 307 -12.91 33.91 -7.75
N ARG A 308 -12.54 34.23 -8.99
CA ARG A 308 -13.42 34.10 -10.16
C ARG A 308 -13.47 32.62 -10.58
N VAL A 309 -14.63 31.99 -10.43
CA VAL A 309 -14.90 30.58 -10.82
C VAL A 309 -14.90 30.38 -12.35
N ARG A 310 -14.79 31.48 -13.12
CA ARG A 310 -14.87 31.50 -14.59
C ARG A 310 -13.91 30.57 -15.35
N ASN A 311 -12.78 30.17 -14.77
CA ASN A 311 -11.78 29.41 -15.51
C ASN A 311 -11.91 27.88 -15.41
N PHE A 312 -12.84 27.35 -14.61
CA PHE A 312 -12.88 25.91 -14.36
C PHE A 312 -13.59 25.09 -15.46
N PHE A 313 -14.48 25.69 -16.27
CA PHE A 313 -15.40 24.94 -17.14
C PHE A 313 -15.51 25.42 -18.60
N VAL A 314 -14.61 26.27 -19.10
CA VAL A 314 -14.60 26.64 -20.54
C VAL A 314 -14.17 25.45 -21.44
N LEU A 315 -13.83 24.29 -20.87
CA LEU A 315 -13.36 23.09 -21.57
C LEU A 315 -14.35 21.91 -21.57
N PHE A 316 -15.62 22.12 -21.18
CA PHE A 316 -16.70 21.13 -21.37
C PHE A 316 -17.70 21.58 -22.43
#